data_AF-A0AAV2MX50-F1
#
_entry.id   AF-A0AAV2MX50-F1
#
_cell.length_a   1.000
_cell.length_b   1.000
_cell.length_c   1.000
_cell.angle_alpha   90.00
_cell.angle_beta   90.00
_cell.angle_gamma   90.00
#
_symmetry.space_group_name_H-M   'P 1'
#
loop_
_entity.id
_entity.type
_entity.pdbx_description
1 polymer ?
#
loop_
_entity_poly.entity_id
_entity_poly.type
_entity_poly.pdbx_seq_one_letter_code
_entity_poly.pdbx_strand_id
1 'polypeptide(L)'
;MLGEEASEARNKDYKKYRQGRSRKHSRKANLEDIFYRAMDISDPIISTVGLQKRIQNRRRLSFLPEVTELFAIPEADTISSCHAEDEASDEVSSGLQETLLFLSDVELSDED
;
A
#
# COMPACT_ATOMS: atom_id res chain seq x y z
N MET A 1 9.88 0.72 -4.10
CA MET A 1 10.16 1.44 -2.83
C MET A 1 9.93 0.47 -1.68
N LEU A 2 10.99 0.01 -1.02
CA LEU A 2 10.96 -0.99 0.06
C LEU A 2 11.42 -0.36 1.40
N GLY A 3 11.01 0.88 1.68
CA GLY A 3 11.38 1.59 2.91
C GLY A 3 10.31 1.49 3.99
N GLU A 4 10.71 1.48 5.27
CA GLU A 4 9.78 1.43 6.43
C GLU A 4 9.20 2.79 6.80
N GLU A 5 9.76 3.89 6.30
CA GLU A 5 9.35 5.26 6.67
C GLU A 5 7.84 5.49 6.54
N ALA A 6 7.23 4.87 5.53
CA ALA A 6 5.79 4.95 5.31
C ALA A 6 4.99 4.29 6.44
N SER A 7 5.39 3.10 6.90
CA SER A 7 4.70 2.40 7.99
C SER A 7 4.92 3.11 9.33
N GLU A 8 6.11 3.64 9.58
CA GLU A 8 6.41 4.40 10.79
C GLU A 8 5.61 5.71 10.86
N ALA A 9 5.49 6.43 9.74
CA ALA A 9 4.69 7.65 9.67
C ALA A 9 3.23 7.39 10.03
N ARG A 10 2.68 6.20 9.68
CA ARG A 10 1.30 5.80 10.01
C ARG A 10 1.07 5.64 11.50
N ASN A 11 2.09 5.27 12.28
CA ASN A 11 1.96 5.15 13.74
C ASN A 11 1.58 6.48 14.40
N LYS A 12 1.99 7.62 13.82
CA LYS A 12 1.58 8.96 14.27
C LYS A 12 0.07 9.17 14.09
N ASP A 13 -0.46 8.73 12.96
CA ASP A 13 -1.88 8.83 12.66
C ASP A 13 -2.71 7.95 13.59
N TYR A 14 -2.29 6.71 13.84
CA TYR A 14 -2.97 5.81 14.78
C TYR A 14 -3.10 6.43 16.18
N LYS A 15 -2.01 7.01 16.71
CA LYS A 15 -2.03 7.70 18.01
C LYS A 15 -3.00 8.88 18.00
N LYS A 16 -2.98 9.71 16.94
CA LYS A 16 -3.88 10.86 16.78
C LYS A 16 -5.35 10.43 16.71
N TYR A 17 -5.63 9.37 15.95
CA TYR A 17 -6.99 8.86 15.76
C TYR A 17 -7.52 8.27 17.05
N ARG A 18 -6.68 7.49 17.73
CA ARG A 18 -6.97 6.95 19.05
C ARG A 18 -7.30 8.02 20.05
N GLN A 19 -6.61 9.16 20.04
CA GLN A 19 -6.80 10.22 21.03
C GLN A 19 -8.09 11.02 20.82
N GLY A 20 -8.36 11.49 19.59
CA GLY A 20 -9.41 12.49 19.35
C GLY A 20 -10.54 12.09 18.40
N ARG A 21 -10.52 10.91 17.78
CA ARG A 21 -11.44 10.54 16.68
C ARG A 21 -12.08 9.17 16.82
N SER A 22 -11.93 8.53 17.98
CA SER A 22 -12.55 7.23 18.26
C SER A 22 -13.35 7.24 19.56
N ARG A 23 -14.38 6.38 19.60
CA ARG A 23 -15.26 6.16 20.74
C ARG A 23 -14.43 5.72 21.96
N LYS A 24 -14.75 6.25 23.15
CA LYS A 24 -13.98 6.06 24.39
C LYS A 24 -14.64 5.17 25.43
N HIS A 25 -15.87 4.74 25.18
CA HIS A 25 -16.66 3.95 26.13
C HIS A 25 -16.24 2.47 26.13
N SER A 26 -15.61 1.96 25.07
CA SER A 26 -15.14 0.57 24.98
C SER A 26 -13.83 0.49 24.21
N ARG A 27 -12.94 -0.41 24.64
CA ARG A 27 -11.67 -0.66 23.95
C ARG A 27 -11.89 -1.25 22.56
N LYS A 28 -12.85 -2.17 22.41
CA LYS A 28 -13.18 -2.82 21.13
C LYS A 28 -13.66 -1.76 20.12
N ALA A 29 -14.66 -0.98 20.53
CA ALA A 29 -15.18 0.17 19.79
C ALA A 29 -14.07 1.15 19.36
N ASN A 30 -13.14 1.45 20.29
CA ASN A 30 -12.04 2.36 20.02
C ASN A 30 -11.12 1.87 18.88
N LEU A 31 -10.79 0.57 18.91
CA LEU A 31 -9.90 -0.06 17.93
C LEU A 31 -10.60 -0.23 16.57
N GLU A 32 -11.88 -0.60 16.55
CA GLU A 32 -12.70 -0.63 15.34
C GLU A 32 -12.67 0.72 14.62
N ASP A 33 -12.92 1.83 15.33
CA ASP A 33 -12.92 3.16 14.72
C ASP A 33 -11.54 3.54 14.14
N ILE A 34 -10.45 3.15 14.82
CA ILE A 34 -9.09 3.39 14.32
C ILE A 34 -8.86 2.57 13.05
N PHE A 35 -9.30 1.31 13.05
CA PHE A 35 -9.17 0.39 11.92
C PHE A 35 -9.93 0.89 10.69
N TYR A 36 -11.23 1.20 10.82
CA TYR A 36 -12.02 1.72 9.70
C TYR A 36 -11.42 3.01 9.14
N ARG A 37 -11.00 3.94 10.02
CA ARG A 37 -10.34 5.17 9.56
C ARG A 37 -8.99 4.92 8.91
N ALA A 38 -8.28 3.84 9.27
CA ALA A 38 -7.04 3.45 8.62
C ALA A 38 -7.29 2.89 7.21
N MET A 39 -8.39 2.16 7.02
CA MET A 39 -8.86 1.64 5.73
C MET A 39 -9.26 2.77 4.78
N ASP A 40 -10.10 3.71 5.24
CA ASP A 40 -10.60 4.83 4.42
C ASP A 40 -9.47 5.67 3.83
N ILE A 41 -8.41 5.89 4.60
CA ILE A 41 -7.28 6.72 4.16
C ILE A 41 -6.24 5.94 3.34
N SER A 42 -6.27 4.60 3.36
CA SER A 42 -5.48 3.76 2.46
C SER A 42 -6.20 3.46 1.15
N ASP A 43 -7.49 3.76 1.06
CA ASP A 43 -8.28 3.58 -0.15
C ASP A 43 -7.67 4.39 -1.32
N PRO A 44 -7.35 3.77 -2.47
CA PRO A 44 -6.74 4.46 -3.61
C PRO A 44 -7.67 5.51 -4.23
N ILE A 45 -8.98 5.26 -4.27
CA ILE A 45 -9.97 6.19 -4.82
C ILE A 45 -10.04 7.43 -3.92
N ILE A 46 -10.22 7.25 -2.62
CA ILE A 46 -10.28 8.38 -1.67
C ILE A 46 -8.93 9.11 -1.62
N SER A 47 -7.82 8.37 -1.64
CA SER A 47 -6.48 8.94 -1.57
C SER A 47 -6.03 9.62 -2.87
N THR A 48 -6.70 9.46 -4.00
CA THR A 48 -6.43 10.27 -5.20
C THR A 48 -7.09 11.65 -5.12
N VAL A 49 -8.11 11.82 -4.27
CA VAL A 49 -8.77 13.11 -4.06
C VAL A 49 -7.75 14.13 -3.53
N GLY A 50 -7.58 15.22 -4.27
CA GLY A 50 -6.61 16.27 -3.94
C GLY A 50 -5.13 15.84 -4.01
N LEU A 51 -4.81 14.74 -4.68
CA LEU A 51 -3.43 14.27 -4.87
C LEU A 51 -2.57 15.33 -5.59
N GLN A 52 -3.10 15.93 -6.66
CA GLN A 52 -2.38 16.94 -7.43
C GLN A 52 -1.97 18.16 -6.60
N LYS A 53 -2.88 18.65 -5.74
CA LYS A 53 -2.58 19.73 -4.79
C LYS A 53 -1.47 19.33 -3.80
N ARG A 54 -1.46 18.09 -3.33
CA ARG A 54 -0.42 17.58 -2.42
C ARG A 54 0.93 17.44 -3.11
N ILE A 55 0.95 17.04 -4.38
CA ILE A 55 2.18 16.96 -5.19
C ILE A 55 2.76 18.37 -5.38
N GLN A 56 1.93 19.35 -5.76
CA GLN A 56 2.38 20.74 -5.96
C GLN A 56 2.92 21.38 -4.67
N ASN A 57 2.30 21.08 -3.52
CA ASN A 57 2.74 21.62 -2.24
C ASN A 57 3.96 20.91 -1.64
N ARG A 58 4.37 19.76 -2.20
CA ARG A 58 5.53 19.00 -1.70
C ARG A 58 6.81 19.73 -2.10
N ARG A 59 7.54 20.21 -1.10
CA ARG A 59 8.88 20.76 -1.32
C ARG A 59 9.85 19.63 -1.65
N ARG A 60 10.56 19.74 -2.77
CA ARG A 60 11.63 18.81 -3.17
C ARG A 60 12.91 19.62 -3.37
N LEU A 61 14.02 19.07 -2.90
CA LEU A 61 15.34 19.58 -3.24
C LEU A 61 15.74 19.05 -4.62
N SER A 62 16.57 19.79 -5.34
CA SER A 62 17.18 19.30 -6.58
C SER A 62 18.14 18.15 -6.28
N PHE A 63 18.17 17.15 -7.16
CA PHE A 63 19.18 16.09 -7.10
C PHE A 63 20.56 16.64 -7.49
N LEU A 64 21.61 15.95 -7.06
CA LEU A 64 22.96 16.18 -7.57
C LEU A 64 23.04 15.77 -9.05
N PRO A 65 23.90 16.42 -9.87
CA PRO A 65 23.98 16.13 -11.29
C PRO A 65 24.36 14.67 -11.57
N GLU A 66 25.25 14.07 -10.76
CA GLU A 66 25.69 12.68 -10.90
C GLU A 66 24.54 11.70 -10.67
N VAL A 67 23.66 12.00 -9.71
CA VAL A 67 22.48 11.19 -9.41
C VAL A 67 21.44 11.31 -10.52
N THR A 68 21.37 12.49 -11.15
CA THR A 68 20.45 12.72 -12.28
C THR A 68 20.88 11.92 -13.51
N GLU A 69 22.20 11.85 -13.77
CA GLU A 69 22.77 11.01 -14.84
C GLU A 69 22.47 9.52 -14.62
N LEU A 70 22.55 9.04 -13.37
CA LEU A 70 22.20 7.65 -13.05
C LEU A 70 20.73 7.29 -13.35
N PHE A 71 19.83 8.27 -13.27
CA PHE A 71 18.42 8.08 -13.61
C PHE A 71 18.13 8.17 -15.11
N ALA A 72 19.11 8.57 -15.94
CA ALA A 72 18.93 8.64 -17.38
C ALA A 72 18.79 7.22 -17.94
N ILE A 73 17.62 6.92 -18.50
CA ILE A 73 17.43 5.69 -19.27
C ILE A 73 18.06 5.96 -20.64
N PRO A 74 19.10 5.21 -21.06
CA PRO A 74 19.65 5.37 -22.40
C PRO A 74 18.56 5.03 -23.42
N GLU A 75 18.38 5.88 -24.43
CA GLU A 75 17.48 5.55 -25.54
C GLU A 75 18.00 4.28 -26.22
N ALA A 76 17.19 3.23 -26.20
CA ALA A 76 17.52 2.02 -26.92
C ALA A 76 17.54 2.36 -28.41
N ASP A 77 18.72 2.33 -29.02
CA ASP A 77 18.83 2.05 -30.44
C ASP A 77 17.95 0.81 -30.72
N THR A 78 17.13 0.89 -31.77
CA THR A 78 16.21 -0.17 -32.21
C THR A 78 16.95 -1.50 -32.38
N ILE A 79 17.03 -2.31 -31.32
CA ILE A 79 17.53 -3.68 -31.41
C ILE A 79 16.37 -4.56 -31.87
N SER A 80 16.46 -4.90 -33.16
CA SER A 80 15.85 -6.02 -33.85
C SER A 80 15.74 -7.29 -32.97
N SER A 81 14.53 -7.83 -32.89
CA SER A 81 14.16 -9.25 -32.71
C SER A 81 15.04 -10.15 -31.80
N CYS A 82 14.56 -10.45 -30.59
CA CYS A 82 14.73 -11.76 -29.96
C CYS A 82 13.82 -11.93 -28.72
N HIS A 83 12.65 -12.53 -28.93
CA HIS A 83 12.08 -13.66 -28.18
C HIS A 83 10.57 -13.69 -28.41
N ALA A 84 10.17 -14.50 -29.38
CA ALA A 84 8.84 -15.06 -29.46
C ALA A 84 8.73 -16.20 -28.44
N GLU A 85 7.52 -16.40 -27.95
CA GLU A 85 7.05 -17.50 -27.08
C GLU A 85 7.54 -17.43 -25.62
N ASP A 86 6.73 -16.85 -24.74
CA ASP A 86 6.63 -17.31 -23.34
C ASP A 86 5.14 -17.43 -23.00
N GLU A 87 4.69 -18.69 -22.97
CA GLU A 87 3.37 -19.15 -22.54
C GLU A 87 3.03 -18.64 -21.13
N ALA A 88 1.80 -18.14 -20.99
CA ALA A 88 1.25 -17.68 -19.73
C ALA A 88 1.09 -18.85 -18.75
N SER A 89 2.06 -19.01 -17.85
CA SER A 89 1.95 -19.90 -16.70
C SER A 89 1.55 -19.07 -15.48
N ASP A 90 0.25 -19.05 -15.15
CA ASP A 90 -0.29 -18.51 -13.89
C ASP A 90 0.13 -19.43 -12.72
N GLU A 91 1.39 -19.36 -12.29
CA GLU A 91 1.81 -19.95 -11.02
C GLU A 91 1.51 -18.97 -9.88
N VAL A 92 0.31 -19.11 -9.32
CA VAL A 92 -0.09 -18.45 -8.08
C VAL A 92 0.79 -18.96 -6.95
N SER A 93 1.51 -18.04 -6.29
CA SER A 93 2.39 -18.30 -5.14
C SER A 93 1.76 -19.29 -4.14
N SER A 94 2.43 -20.43 -3.93
CA SER A 94 1.97 -21.55 -3.08
C SER A 94 1.58 -21.14 -1.66
N GLY A 95 2.22 -20.10 -1.10
CA GLY A 95 1.89 -19.60 0.24
C GLY A 95 0.51 -18.90 0.33
N LEU A 96 0.00 -18.35 -0.77
CA LEU A 96 -1.36 -17.77 -0.79
C LEU A 96 -2.44 -18.85 -0.89
N GLN A 97 -2.16 -19.96 -1.57
CA GLN A 97 -3.10 -21.07 -1.68
C GLN A 97 -3.35 -21.75 -0.32
N GLU A 98 -2.28 -21.93 0.46
CA GLU A 98 -2.35 -22.53 1.80
C GLU A 98 -3.18 -21.68 2.78
N THR A 99 -3.03 -20.35 2.71
CA THR A 99 -3.81 -19.42 3.56
C THR A 99 -5.28 -19.34 3.14
N LEU A 100 -5.59 -19.45 1.84
CA LEU A 100 -6.96 -19.41 1.34
C LEU A 100 -7.72 -20.70 1.68
N LEU A 101 -7.06 -21.86 1.61
CA LEU A 101 -7.59 -23.15 2.07
C LEU A 101 -7.88 -23.13 3.58
N PHE A 102 -7.01 -22.54 4.39
CA PHE A 102 -7.23 -22.42 5.83
C PHE A 102 -8.43 -21.53 6.17
N LEU A 103 -8.72 -20.49 5.36
CA LEU A 103 -9.85 -19.61 5.57
C LEU A 103 -11.19 -20.22 5.13
N SER A 104 -11.19 -21.14 4.16
CA SER A 104 -12.41 -21.83 3.74
C SER A 104 -12.92 -22.88 4.73
N ASP A 105 -12.04 -23.39 5.60
CA ASP A 105 -12.39 -24.39 6.63
C ASP A 105 -12.90 -23.79 7.94
N VAL A 106 -12.96 -22.45 8.06
CA VAL A 106 -13.54 -21.79 9.24
C VAL A 106 -15.06 -21.71 9.07
N GLU A 107 -15.76 -22.75 9.51
CA GLU A 107 -17.21 -22.70 9.71
C GLU A 107 -17.52 -21.75 10.89
N LEU A 108 -18.27 -20.67 10.61
CA LEU A 108 -18.89 -19.85 11.65
C LEU A 108 -20.05 -20.65 12.25
N SER A 109 -19.81 -21.27 13.40
CA SER A 109 -20.89 -21.78 14.24
C SER A 109 -21.66 -20.61 14.84
N ASP A 110 -22.88 -20.38 14.35
CA ASP A 110 -23.86 -19.56 15.05
C ASP A 110 -24.35 -20.38 16.27
N GLU A 111 -23.75 -20.16 17.44
CA GLU A 111 -24.33 -20.59 18.72
C GLU A 111 -25.25 -19.48 19.25
N ASP A 112 -26.51 -19.86 19.53
CA ASP A 112 -27.63 -19.03 20.02
C ASP A 112 -27.36 -18.27 21.33
#